data_AF-R7WJ05-F1
#
_entry.id   AF-R7WJ05-F1
#
_cell.length_a   1.000
_cell.length_b   1.000
_cell.length_c   1.000
_cell.angle_alpha   90.00
_cell.angle_beta   90.00
_cell.angle_gamma   90.00
#
_symmetry.space_group_name_H-M   'P 1'
#
loop_
_entity.id
_entity.type
_entity.pdbx_description
1 polymer ?
#
loop_
_entity_poly.entity_id
_entity_poly.type
_entity_poly.pdbx_seq_one_letter_code
_entity_poly.pdbx_strand_id
1 'polypeptide(L)'
;MTPPFFRSRPIVARAGVCAAAAVAAGLLVPVSAHAQEQPAGNELAGRTVFLDPGHQGSADGHDLTAQVPDGRGGTKDCQTTGMTTLGGVPEHTIAWNVVSLVRTSLEKLGANVVLSRPDDTGWGGCIDERAAAANASGADLAVSVHADSTAAGPDPDNHGFHLIVPELPVPDAAADAAQSGGGREATTMMRDAYTSRGFVPANYAGVQDGIQTREDVAGPALTSVPLVFVEMGNGANPEDAAALESQDGQLEHAITIITGAVTYLMTGEASAEPAPEAPAAEPAAPAAPATQPAPTAAPAPTAAPASPAPDGAESGLAQALTLLTQTLEARGIDGLEDLVNADAFGLASDLASVLLSALADLLPTTN
;
A
#
# COMPACT_ATOMS: atom_id res chain seq x y z
N MET A 1 13.52 38.13 -79.54
CA MET A 1 14.27 36.84 -79.61
C MET A 1 13.26 35.70 -79.61
N THR A 2 13.62 34.56 -80.20
CA THR A 2 12.71 33.48 -80.64
C THR A 2 12.11 32.68 -79.45
N PRO A 3 10.91 32.04 -79.60
CA PRO A 3 10.15 31.35 -78.53
C PRO A 3 10.42 29.81 -78.65
N PRO A 4 9.48 28.82 -78.60
CA PRO A 4 8.08 28.65 -78.09
C PRO A 4 8.01 27.52 -77.02
N PHE A 5 6.91 26.87 -76.59
CA PHE A 5 5.46 26.75 -76.94
C PHE A 5 4.59 26.90 -75.66
N PHE A 6 3.25 26.94 -75.58
CA PHE A 6 2.07 26.53 -76.39
C PHE A 6 1.56 25.05 -76.29
N ARG A 7 0.48 24.91 -75.49
CA ARG A 7 -0.77 24.12 -75.72
C ARG A 7 -0.94 22.63 -75.31
N SER A 8 -2.17 22.40 -74.81
CA SER A 8 -3.09 21.26 -75.03
C SER A 8 -3.04 20.00 -74.14
N ARG A 9 -4.16 19.77 -73.44
CA ARG A 9 -4.72 18.44 -73.03
C ARG A 9 -5.36 17.80 -74.29
N PRO A 10 -5.49 16.46 -74.47
CA PRO A 10 -6.54 15.69 -73.75
C PRO A 10 -6.33 14.17 -73.52
N ILE A 11 -7.11 13.64 -72.56
CA ILE A 11 -7.90 12.38 -72.52
C ILE A 11 -7.43 11.13 -73.33
N VAL A 12 -7.11 10.04 -72.61
CA VAL A 12 -7.57 8.64 -72.83
C VAL A 12 -7.59 7.98 -71.42
N ALA A 13 -8.69 7.54 -70.78
CA ALA A 13 -9.86 6.73 -71.15
C ALA A 13 -9.65 5.19 -71.09
N ARG A 14 -9.73 4.63 -69.87
CA ARG A 14 -10.24 3.27 -69.53
C ARG A 14 -10.95 3.41 -68.18
N ALA A 15 -12.27 3.25 -68.01
CA ALA A 15 -13.13 2.09 -68.29
C ALA A 15 -12.64 0.83 -67.55
N GLY A 16 -13.33 0.24 -66.57
CA GLY A 16 -14.62 0.59 -65.93
C GLY A 16 -15.54 -0.63 -65.78
N VAL A 17 -15.84 -1.04 -64.55
CA VAL A 17 -16.91 -1.97 -64.09
C VAL A 17 -17.18 -1.54 -62.64
N CYS A 18 -18.27 -0.82 -62.33
CA CYS A 18 -19.64 -1.30 -62.08
C CYS A 18 -19.81 -2.07 -60.75
N ALA A 19 -20.50 -1.39 -59.82
CA ALA A 19 -21.49 -1.89 -58.86
C ALA A 19 -21.11 -3.02 -57.88
N ALA A 20 -21.05 -2.65 -56.59
CA ALA A 20 -21.96 -3.22 -55.59
C ALA A 20 -22.11 -2.26 -54.39
N ALA A 21 -23.22 -1.51 -54.35
CA ALA A 21 -23.68 -0.92 -53.10
C ALA A 21 -24.40 -2.03 -52.31
N ALA A 22 -23.67 -2.68 -51.40
CA ALA A 22 -24.23 -3.67 -50.48
C ALA A 22 -24.58 -2.98 -49.16
N VAL A 23 -25.88 -2.83 -48.89
CA VAL A 23 -26.39 -2.34 -47.60
C VAL A 23 -26.07 -3.39 -46.53
N ALA A 24 -25.08 -3.10 -45.69
CA ALA A 24 -24.82 -3.84 -44.46
C ALA A 24 -25.27 -2.99 -43.27
N ALA A 25 -26.58 -2.94 -43.04
CA ALA A 25 -27.13 -2.53 -41.75
C ALA A 25 -26.85 -3.64 -40.71
N GLY A 26 -25.57 -3.80 -40.38
CA GLY A 26 -25.08 -4.75 -39.38
C GLY A 26 -25.29 -4.19 -37.99
N LEU A 27 -26.29 -4.72 -37.30
CA LEU A 27 -26.59 -4.61 -35.86
C LEU A 27 -25.49 -3.92 -35.04
N LEU A 28 -25.79 -2.70 -34.58
CA LEU A 28 -25.20 -2.17 -33.35
C LEU A 28 -25.70 -3.05 -32.19
N VAL A 29 -25.00 -4.15 -31.94
CA VAL A 29 -25.09 -4.83 -30.65
C VAL A 29 -24.43 -3.88 -29.65
N PRO A 30 -25.15 -3.34 -28.65
CA PRO A 30 -24.47 -2.71 -27.54
C PRO A 30 -23.63 -3.80 -26.87
N VAL A 31 -22.31 -3.71 -27.02
CA VAL A 31 -21.41 -4.37 -26.09
C VAL A 31 -21.59 -3.61 -24.78
N SER A 32 -22.60 -4.02 -24.02
CA SER A 32 -22.66 -3.77 -22.60
C SER A 32 -21.43 -4.45 -22.02
N ALA A 33 -20.32 -3.71 -21.97
CA ALA A 33 -19.20 -4.00 -21.11
C ALA A 33 -19.76 -4.03 -19.69
N HIS A 34 -20.19 -5.22 -19.28
CA HIS A 34 -20.36 -5.52 -17.89
C HIS A 34 -18.94 -5.48 -17.36
N ALA A 35 -18.55 -4.34 -16.80
CA ALA A 35 -17.53 -4.33 -15.77
C ALA A 35 -18.08 -5.29 -14.71
N GLN A 36 -17.62 -6.55 -14.76
CA GLN A 36 -17.78 -7.41 -13.62
C GLN A 36 -16.96 -6.74 -12.53
N GLU A 37 -17.62 -6.25 -11.49
CA GLU A 37 -16.94 -5.93 -10.24
C GLU A 37 -16.17 -7.19 -9.86
N GLN A 38 -14.86 -7.15 -10.07
CA GLN A 38 -13.97 -8.19 -9.57
C GLN A 38 -14.18 -8.18 -8.06
N PRO A 39 -14.51 -9.32 -7.44
CA PRO A 39 -14.83 -9.34 -6.02
C PRO A 39 -13.66 -8.71 -5.25
N ALA A 40 -13.97 -7.78 -4.36
CA ALA A 40 -12.99 -7.27 -3.43
C ALA A 40 -12.37 -8.45 -2.69
N GLY A 41 -11.05 -8.41 -2.53
CA GLY A 41 -10.31 -9.39 -1.76
C GLY A 41 -10.82 -9.44 -0.32
N ASN A 42 -10.72 -10.61 0.30
CA ASN A 42 -11.08 -10.82 1.70
C ASN A 42 -9.92 -11.40 2.52
N GLU A 43 -8.69 -11.27 2.02
CA GLU A 43 -7.46 -11.79 2.61
C GLU A 43 -7.15 -11.11 3.95
N LEU A 44 -7.56 -9.85 4.12
CA LEU A 44 -7.47 -9.08 5.36
C LEU A 44 -8.83 -8.88 6.04
N ALA A 45 -9.85 -9.66 5.68
CA ALA A 45 -11.18 -9.53 6.28
C ALA A 45 -11.15 -9.73 7.80
N GLY A 46 -11.57 -8.70 8.54
CA GLY A 46 -11.54 -8.68 10.00
C GLY A 46 -10.29 -8.03 10.60
N ARG A 47 -9.24 -7.77 9.80
CA ARG A 47 -8.10 -6.95 10.23
C ARG A 47 -8.46 -5.49 10.31
N THR A 48 -7.77 -4.77 11.17
CA THR A 48 -7.79 -3.32 11.26
C THR A 48 -6.37 -2.78 11.16
N VAL A 49 -6.16 -1.78 10.29
CA VAL A 49 -4.87 -1.13 10.09
C VAL A 49 -4.99 0.36 10.38
N PHE A 50 -4.14 0.86 11.26
CA PHE A 50 -4.02 2.30 11.50
C PHE A 50 -2.92 2.88 10.62
N LEU A 51 -3.23 3.85 9.76
CA LEU A 51 -2.26 4.54 8.93
C LEU A 51 -2.09 5.98 9.38
N ASP A 52 -0.86 6.37 9.64
CA ASP A 52 -0.47 7.72 10.04
C ASP A 52 0.38 8.38 8.96
N PRO A 53 -0.22 9.14 8.01
CA PRO A 53 0.55 10.00 7.14
C PRO A 53 1.14 11.13 7.97
N GLY A 54 2.47 11.18 8.05
CA GLY A 54 3.24 12.11 8.85
C GLY A 54 2.82 13.57 8.66
N HIS A 55 3.00 14.37 9.72
CA HIS A 55 2.73 15.81 9.74
C HIS A 55 1.30 16.20 9.31
N GLN A 56 1.07 17.48 9.01
CA GLN A 56 -0.25 18.06 8.78
C GLN A 56 -0.15 19.19 7.75
N GLY A 57 -1.22 19.38 6.97
CA GLY A 57 -1.25 20.40 5.90
C GLY A 57 -1.17 21.83 6.42
N SER A 58 -1.67 22.08 7.64
CA SER A 58 -1.41 23.34 8.33
C SER A 58 -1.55 23.19 9.85
N ALA A 59 -1.07 24.19 10.60
CA ALA A 59 -1.28 24.24 12.04
C ALA A 59 -2.73 24.59 12.44
N ASP A 60 -3.54 25.14 11.54
CA ASP A 60 -4.93 25.62 11.79
C ASP A 60 -5.13 26.39 13.12
N GLY A 61 -4.13 27.19 13.53
CA GLY A 61 -4.15 27.97 14.78
C GLY A 61 -3.71 27.20 16.04
N HIS A 62 -3.37 25.92 15.94
CA HIS A 62 -2.73 25.13 17.01
C HIS A 62 -1.25 25.52 17.19
N ASP A 63 -0.73 25.37 18.40
CA ASP A 63 0.69 25.59 18.72
C ASP A 63 1.47 24.29 18.56
N LEU A 64 2.25 24.19 17.48
CA LEU A 64 3.10 23.03 17.20
C LEU A 64 4.16 22.80 18.29
N THR A 65 4.60 23.86 18.97
CA THR A 65 5.64 23.82 20.01
C THR A 65 5.10 23.52 21.41
N ALA A 66 3.78 23.38 21.55
CA ALA A 66 3.16 22.94 22.79
C ALA A 66 3.75 21.59 23.23
N GLN A 67 4.20 21.49 24.48
CA GLN A 67 4.93 20.33 24.96
C GLN A 67 3.99 19.17 25.32
N VAL A 68 4.18 18.03 24.67
CA VAL A 68 3.44 16.77 24.89
C VAL A 68 4.36 15.66 25.38
N PRO A 69 3.85 14.61 26.06
CA PRO A 69 4.69 13.52 26.57
C PRO A 69 5.50 12.80 25.47
N ASP A 70 6.72 12.40 25.78
CA ASP A 70 7.61 11.69 24.85
C ASP A 70 7.58 10.15 24.97
N GLY A 71 6.76 9.61 25.87
CA GLY A 71 6.73 8.18 26.22
C GLY A 71 7.84 7.71 27.16
N ARG A 72 8.82 8.57 27.49
CA ARG A 72 9.97 8.26 28.36
C ARG A 72 10.07 9.12 29.62
N GLY A 73 9.07 9.97 29.87
CA GLY A 73 8.95 10.80 31.06
C GLY A 73 9.46 12.23 30.90
N GLY A 74 9.88 12.60 29.68
CA GLY A 74 10.09 13.98 29.26
C GLY A 74 8.91 14.50 28.44
N THR A 75 9.18 15.54 27.66
CA THR A 75 8.25 16.11 26.68
C THR A 75 8.98 16.49 25.41
N LYS A 76 8.24 16.62 24.32
CA LYS A 76 8.69 17.24 23.07
C LYS A 76 7.57 18.04 22.41
N ASP A 77 7.89 18.74 21.34
CA ASP A 77 6.93 19.53 20.56
C ASP A 77 5.78 18.63 20.04
N CYS A 78 4.55 19.13 20.19
CA CYS A 78 3.29 18.53 19.75
C CYS A 78 3.36 18.03 18.29
N GLN A 79 3.94 18.82 17.40
CA GLN A 79 4.19 18.45 16.00
C GLN A 79 5.34 19.29 15.41
N THR A 80 5.83 18.90 14.25
CA THR A 80 6.65 19.75 13.38
C THR A 80 5.96 19.92 12.02
N THR A 81 6.51 20.73 11.12
CA THR A 81 5.99 20.89 9.76
C THR A 81 6.37 19.74 8.82
N GLY A 82 7.23 18.84 9.25
CA GLY A 82 7.98 17.94 8.37
C GLY A 82 9.04 18.67 7.54
N MET A 83 9.74 17.90 6.71
CA MET A 83 10.71 18.40 5.75
C MET A 83 10.05 18.92 4.45
N THR A 84 10.87 19.42 3.54
CA THR A 84 10.47 19.77 2.18
C THR A 84 11.57 19.33 1.23
N THR A 85 11.19 18.64 0.15
CA THR A 85 12.15 18.10 -0.82
C THR A 85 12.85 19.20 -1.64
N LEU A 86 13.91 18.84 -2.37
CA LEU A 86 14.62 19.77 -3.25
C LEU A 86 13.73 20.43 -4.32
N GLY A 87 12.69 19.75 -4.83
CA GLY A 87 11.70 20.31 -5.75
C GLY A 87 10.63 21.18 -5.08
N GLY A 88 10.62 21.24 -3.75
CA GLY A 88 9.71 22.09 -2.97
C GLY A 88 8.40 21.41 -2.55
N VAL A 89 8.32 20.07 -2.58
CA VAL A 89 7.12 19.34 -2.15
C VAL A 89 7.21 19.07 -0.63
N PRO A 90 6.20 19.45 0.16
CA PRO A 90 6.19 19.17 1.60
C PRO A 90 6.05 17.68 1.91
N GLU A 91 6.72 17.23 2.96
CA GLU A 91 6.64 15.85 3.44
C GLU A 91 5.20 15.40 3.73
N HIS A 92 4.38 16.28 4.34
CA HIS A 92 3.00 15.96 4.69
C HIS A 92 2.17 15.55 3.45
N THR A 93 2.41 16.17 2.29
CA THR A 93 1.72 15.85 1.03
C THR A 93 2.22 14.53 0.44
N ILE A 94 3.53 14.26 0.52
CA ILE A 94 4.12 13.00 0.05
C ILE A 94 3.58 11.82 0.88
N ALA A 95 3.63 11.94 2.20
CA ALA A 95 3.08 10.96 3.13
C ALA A 95 1.57 10.73 2.90
N TRP A 96 0.80 11.81 2.72
CA TRP A 96 -0.64 11.73 2.45
C TRP A 96 -0.97 10.97 1.16
N ASN A 97 -0.25 11.26 0.07
CA ASN A 97 -0.46 10.61 -1.22
C ASN A 97 -0.15 9.10 -1.15
N VAL A 98 1.01 8.74 -0.58
CA VAL A 98 1.41 7.34 -0.42
C VAL A 98 0.41 6.58 0.48
N VAL A 99 0.04 7.15 1.63
CA VAL A 99 -0.96 6.53 2.53
C VAL A 99 -2.34 6.41 1.87
N SER A 100 -2.73 7.33 0.98
CA SER A 100 -4.00 7.22 0.24
C SER A 100 -4.02 6.00 -0.70
N LEU A 101 -2.89 5.68 -1.35
CA LEU A 101 -2.73 4.48 -2.17
C LEU A 101 -2.72 3.21 -1.32
N VAL A 102 -2.00 3.23 -0.19
CA VAL A 102 -1.96 2.13 0.79
C VAL A 102 -3.36 1.83 1.34
N ARG A 103 -4.08 2.85 1.82
CA ARG A 103 -5.47 2.75 2.32
C ARG A 103 -6.37 2.09 1.29
N THR A 104 -6.41 2.63 0.07
CA THR A 104 -7.28 2.14 -1.01
C THR A 104 -7.04 0.66 -1.30
N SER A 105 -5.78 0.22 -1.20
CA SER A 105 -5.39 -1.17 -1.47
C SER A 105 -5.73 -2.10 -0.31
N LEU A 106 -5.49 -1.69 0.94
CA LEU A 106 -5.84 -2.48 2.13
C LEU A 106 -7.36 -2.63 2.30
N GLU A 107 -8.14 -1.56 2.03
CA GLU A 107 -9.61 -1.63 2.02
C GLU A 107 -10.13 -2.60 0.93
N LYS A 108 -9.47 -2.64 -0.24
CA LYS A 108 -9.79 -3.60 -1.32
C LYS A 108 -9.42 -5.06 -1.01
N LEU A 109 -8.53 -5.30 -0.04
CA LEU A 109 -8.21 -6.62 0.52
C LEU A 109 -9.10 -6.97 1.73
N GLY A 110 -10.05 -6.10 2.09
CA GLY A 110 -11.05 -6.33 3.14
C GLY A 110 -10.64 -5.86 4.54
N ALA A 111 -9.53 -5.13 4.69
CA ALA A 111 -9.14 -4.55 5.97
C ALA A 111 -10.01 -3.32 6.33
N ASN A 112 -10.30 -3.14 7.62
CA ASN A 112 -10.75 -1.85 8.12
C ASN A 112 -9.55 -0.91 8.20
N VAL A 113 -9.62 0.28 7.62
CA VAL A 113 -8.52 1.27 7.71
C VAL A 113 -8.95 2.48 8.52
N VAL A 114 -8.13 2.86 9.50
CA VAL A 114 -8.27 4.06 10.32
C VAL A 114 -7.13 5.01 9.99
N LEU A 115 -7.40 6.29 9.75
CA LEU A 115 -6.37 7.30 9.51
C LEU A 115 -6.14 8.14 10.77
N SER A 116 -4.90 8.57 10.99
CA SER A 116 -4.56 9.52 12.07
C SER A 116 -5.11 10.93 11.83
N ARG A 117 -5.24 11.35 10.55
CA ARG A 117 -5.76 12.64 10.11
C ARG A 117 -6.70 12.50 8.90
N PRO A 118 -7.67 13.42 8.71
CA PRO A 118 -8.71 13.27 7.69
C PRO A 118 -8.31 13.78 6.30
N ASP A 119 -7.34 14.69 6.20
CA ASP A 119 -6.91 15.34 4.96
C ASP A 119 -5.48 15.93 5.05
N ASP A 120 -5.04 16.62 3.98
CA ASP A 120 -3.75 17.30 3.85
C ASP A 120 -3.86 18.84 3.80
N THR A 121 -4.86 19.41 4.47
CA THR A 121 -5.13 20.87 4.45
C THR A 121 -5.19 21.49 5.84
N GLY A 122 -5.81 20.78 6.80
CA GLY A 122 -6.04 21.28 8.15
C GLY A 122 -5.09 20.72 9.21
N TRP A 123 -5.55 20.81 10.46
CA TRP A 123 -4.91 20.21 11.63
C TRP A 123 -4.95 18.67 11.57
N GLY A 124 -3.84 18.03 11.95
CA GLY A 124 -3.70 16.57 11.95
C GLY A 124 -3.48 15.93 13.32
N GLY A 125 -3.59 16.68 14.42
CA GLY A 125 -3.32 16.18 15.77
C GLY A 125 -1.84 16.14 16.16
N CYS A 126 -1.58 16.32 17.46
CA CYS A 126 -0.26 16.15 18.08
C CYS A 126 0.19 14.68 18.01
N ILE A 127 1.49 14.42 18.12
CA ILE A 127 2.07 13.07 18.06
C ILE A 127 1.54 12.12 19.15
N ASP A 128 1.20 12.63 20.34
CA ASP A 128 0.61 11.85 21.42
C ASP A 128 -0.89 11.59 21.19
N GLU A 129 -1.62 12.54 20.62
CA GLU A 129 -3.00 12.34 20.15
C GLU A 129 -3.07 11.26 19.05
N ARG A 130 -2.11 11.25 18.12
CA ARG A 130 -1.99 10.23 17.07
C ARG A 130 -1.68 8.84 17.62
N ALA A 131 -0.75 8.74 18.56
CA ALA A 131 -0.46 7.48 19.25
C ALA A 131 -1.67 6.99 20.07
N ALA A 132 -2.39 7.89 20.75
CA ALA A 132 -3.63 7.55 21.44
C ALA A 132 -4.73 7.08 20.49
N ALA A 133 -4.85 7.69 19.30
CA ALA A 133 -5.77 7.25 18.26
C ALA A 133 -5.42 5.86 17.71
N ALA A 134 -4.13 5.57 17.50
CA ALA A 134 -3.65 4.23 17.13
C ALA A 134 -4.05 3.20 18.20
N ASN A 135 -3.78 3.49 19.48
CA ASN A 135 -4.08 2.61 20.61
C ASN A 135 -5.59 2.37 20.79
N ALA A 136 -6.43 3.35 20.44
CA ALA A 136 -7.89 3.26 20.52
C ALA A 136 -8.55 2.64 19.27
N SER A 137 -7.81 2.47 18.17
CA SER A 137 -8.36 2.05 16.87
C SER A 137 -8.77 0.57 16.81
N GLY A 138 -8.21 -0.28 17.68
CA GLY A 138 -8.33 -1.73 17.58
C GLY A 138 -7.51 -2.33 16.42
N ALA A 139 -6.51 -1.62 15.91
CA ALA A 139 -5.64 -2.10 14.85
C ALA A 139 -4.75 -3.29 15.27
N ASP A 140 -4.59 -4.25 14.36
CA ASP A 140 -3.58 -5.31 14.42
C ASP A 140 -2.17 -4.76 14.09
N LEU A 141 -2.11 -3.72 13.26
CA LEU A 141 -0.90 -3.06 12.79
C LEU A 141 -1.12 -1.55 12.65
N ALA A 142 -0.17 -0.76 13.15
CA ALA A 142 -0.03 0.65 12.84
C ALA A 142 1.14 0.86 11.85
N VAL A 143 0.97 1.76 10.89
CA VAL A 143 2.03 2.20 9.96
C VAL A 143 2.07 3.72 9.92
N SER A 144 3.13 4.31 10.45
CA SER A 144 3.43 5.75 10.30
C SER A 144 4.39 5.93 9.12
N VAL A 145 4.05 6.86 8.22
CA VAL A 145 4.73 7.06 6.93
C VAL A 145 5.24 8.49 6.85
N HIS A 146 6.55 8.61 6.70
CA HIS A 146 7.35 9.82 6.73
C HIS A 146 8.40 9.81 5.61
N ALA A 147 9.09 10.94 5.42
CA ALA A 147 10.32 10.98 4.63
C ALA A 147 11.29 12.02 5.22
N ASP A 148 12.57 11.67 5.27
CA ASP A 148 13.57 12.39 6.05
C ASP A 148 14.28 13.48 5.22
N SER A 149 15.07 14.34 5.87
CA SER A 149 15.92 15.32 5.21
C SER A 149 17.20 15.58 6.01
N THR A 150 18.34 15.21 5.45
CA THR A 150 19.66 15.45 6.08
C THR A 150 20.09 16.92 6.07
N ALA A 151 19.53 17.73 5.16
CA ALA A 151 19.89 19.13 4.99
C ALA A 151 18.79 19.95 4.30
N ALA A 152 18.71 21.25 4.62
CA ALA A 152 17.80 22.21 3.95
C ALA A 152 18.21 22.57 2.50
N GLY A 153 19.08 21.77 1.88
CA GLY A 153 19.63 21.95 0.53
C GLY A 153 20.31 20.67 0.06
N PRO A 154 20.85 20.62 -1.17
CA PRO A 154 21.29 19.37 -1.79
C PRO A 154 22.36 18.60 -1.00
N ASP A 155 22.05 17.34 -0.70
CA ASP A 155 22.94 16.36 -0.09
C ASP A 155 22.94 15.07 -0.93
N PRO A 156 23.75 15.01 -1.99
CA PRO A 156 23.75 13.89 -2.94
C PRO A 156 24.39 12.61 -2.38
N ASP A 157 25.13 12.69 -1.28
CA ASP A 157 25.88 11.57 -0.73
C ASP A 157 25.04 10.73 0.25
N ASN A 158 24.08 11.35 0.95
CA ASN A 158 23.18 10.66 1.89
C ASN A 158 21.84 10.32 1.22
N HIS A 159 21.44 9.05 1.19
CA HIS A 159 20.21 8.59 0.53
C HIS A 159 19.74 7.23 1.07
N GLY A 160 18.51 6.85 0.74
CA GLY A 160 17.89 5.56 1.06
C GLY A 160 16.85 5.58 2.18
N PHE A 161 16.08 4.50 2.27
CA PHE A 161 14.98 4.34 3.24
C PHE A 161 15.50 3.86 4.61
N HIS A 162 14.77 4.17 5.68
CA HIS A 162 14.99 3.50 6.97
C HIS A 162 13.72 3.35 7.79
N LEU A 163 13.71 2.38 8.70
CA LEU A 163 12.59 2.14 9.59
C LEU A 163 13.00 2.40 11.04
N ILE A 164 12.25 3.26 11.73
CA ILE A 164 12.54 3.65 13.10
C ILE A 164 11.93 2.64 14.07
N VAL A 165 12.74 2.14 15.00
CA VAL A 165 12.33 1.31 16.14
C VAL A 165 12.74 1.98 17.46
N PRO A 166 11.95 1.82 18.54
CA PRO A 166 12.35 2.40 19.82
C PRO A 166 13.54 1.63 20.41
N GLU A 167 14.40 2.36 21.13
CA GLU A 167 15.34 1.76 22.09
C GLU A 167 14.54 1.05 23.19
N LEU A 168 14.90 -0.18 23.52
CA LEU A 168 14.16 -1.02 24.46
C LEU A 168 14.95 -1.18 25.78
N PRO A 169 14.27 -1.16 26.95
CA PRO A 169 12.82 -1.12 27.10
C PRO A 169 12.20 0.28 26.92
N VAL A 170 10.94 0.31 26.50
CA VAL A 170 10.07 1.49 26.62
C VAL A 170 9.48 1.52 28.05
N PRO A 171 9.33 2.69 28.71
CA PRO A 171 8.81 2.75 30.08
C PRO A 171 7.35 2.34 30.27
N ASP A 172 6.50 2.52 29.25
CA ASP A 172 5.15 1.94 29.26
C ASP A 172 5.20 0.45 28.86
N ALA A 173 4.64 -0.41 29.69
CA ALA A 173 4.74 -1.86 29.51
C ALA A 173 3.90 -2.41 28.34
N ALA A 174 2.84 -1.71 27.91
CA ALA A 174 2.03 -2.14 26.77
C ALA A 174 2.70 -1.72 25.45
N ALA A 175 3.27 -0.51 25.40
CA ALA A 175 4.14 -0.09 24.29
C ALA A 175 5.40 -0.98 24.19
N ASP A 176 6.08 -1.27 25.30
CA ASP A 176 7.25 -2.15 25.33
C ASP A 176 6.92 -3.55 24.80
N ALA A 177 5.83 -4.17 25.25
CA ALA A 177 5.38 -5.47 24.76
C ALA A 177 5.02 -5.43 23.26
N ALA A 178 4.31 -4.40 22.80
CA ALA A 178 3.93 -4.24 21.40
C ALA A 178 5.15 -4.08 20.48
N GLN A 179 6.13 -3.23 20.85
CA GLN A 179 7.27 -2.93 20.00
C GLN A 179 8.43 -3.94 20.11
N SER A 180 8.58 -4.62 21.25
CA SER A 180 9.57 -5.71 21.40
C SER A 180 9.15 -7.00 20.69
N GLY A 181 7.85 -7.26 20.58
CA GLY A 181 7.26 -8.35 19.81
C GLY A 181 6.85 -7.92 18.39
N GLY A 182 5.54 -7.76 18.17
CA GLY A 182 4.94 -7.57 16.86
C GLY A 182 5.49 -6.38 16.07
N GLY A 183 5.80 -5.25 16.72
CA GLY A 183 6.38 -4.07 16.04
C GLY A 183 7.76 -4.36 15.44
N ARG A 184 8.59 -5.15 16.13
CA ARG A 184 9.90 -5.61 15.61
C ARG A 184 9.75 -6.56 14.44
N GLU A 185 8.78 -7.48 14.49
CA GLU A 185 8.47 -8.41 13.40
C GLU A 185 7.94 -7.67 12.17
N ALA A 186 6.91 -6.84 12.34
CA ALA A 186 6.32 -6.03 11.28
C ALA A 186 7.35 -5.09 10.63
N THR A 187 8.22 -4.46 11.42
CA THR A 187 9.33 -3.64 10.92
C THR A 187 10.30 -4.48 10.08
N THR A 188 10.65 -5.69 10.53
CA THR A 188 11.57 -6.56 9.79
C THR A 188 10.97 -6.98 8.44
N MET A 189 9.69 -7.38 8.41
CA MET A 189 8.96 -7.72 7.18
C MET A 189 8.82 -6.52 6.25
N MET A 190 8.59 -5.32 6.78
CA MET A 190 8.57 -4.09 5.99
C MET A 190 9.94 -3.78 5.37
N ARG A 191 11.02 -3.93 6.14
CA ARG A 191 12.40 -3.75 5.65
C ARG A 191 12.69 -4.73 4.52
N ASP A 192 12.31 -6.00 4.69
CA ASP A 192 12.49 -7.04 3.68
C ASP A 192 11.66 -6.76 2.41
N ALA A 193 10.45 -6.22 2.54
CA ALA A 193 9.67 -5.72 1.40
C ALA A 193 10.42 -4.60 0.64
N TYR A 194 10.95 -3.60 1.36
CA TYR A 194 11.76 -2.52 0.75
C TYR A 194 13.00 -3.04 0.02
N THR A 195 13.81 -3.88 0.65
CA THR A 195 15.04 -4.40 0.02
C THR A 195 14.75 -5.34 -1.15
N SER A 196 13.71 -6.19 -1.05
CA SER A 196 13.30 -7.08 -2.16
C SER A 196 12.79 -6.30 -3.39
N ARG A 197 12.19 -5.12 -3.19
CA ARG A 197 11.75 -4.23 -4.28
C ARG A 197 12.90 -3.44 -4.91
N GLY A 198 14.08 -3.45 -4.29
CA GLY A 198 15.30 -2.79 -4.77
C GLY A 198 15.57 -1.42 -4.12
N PHE A 199 14.78 -1.01 -3.12
CA PHE A 199 15.12 0.18 -2.33
C PHE A 199 16.38 -0.10 -1.51
N VAL A 200 17.26 0.89 -1.45
CA VAL A 200 18.52 0.81 -0.71
C VAL A 200 18.34 1.32 0.72
N PRO A 201 18.80 0.58 1.75
CA PRO A 201 18.90 1.10 3.10
C PRO A 201 19.64 2.42 3.17
N ALA A 202 19.16 3.32 4.03
CA ALA A 202 19.79 4.61 4.28
C ALA A 202 21.25 4.43 4.70
N ASN A 203 22.14 5.16 4.03
CA ASN A 203 23.59 5.12 4.29
C ASN A 203 24.04 6.12 5.38
N TYR A 204 23.09 6.76 6.06
CA TYR A 204 23.29 7.89 6.96
C TYR A 204 22.58 7.70 8.31
N ALA A 205 22.65 8.69 9.21
CA ALA A 205 21.98 8.72 10.51
C ALA A 205 22.15 7.46 11.41
N GLY A 206 23.25 6.73 11.24
CA GLY A 206 23.56 5.53 12.03
C GLY A 206 22.72 4.29 11.69
N VAL A 207 21.94 4.33 10.61
CA VAL A 207 21.09 3.22 10.14
C VAL A 207 21.92 1.95 9.91
N GLN A 208 21.38 0.80 10.28
CA GLN A 208 21.97 -0.51 10.05
C GLN A 208 20.94 -1.39 9.34
N ASP A 209 21.26 -1.83 8.13
CA ASP A 209 20.43 -2.78 7.36
C ASP A 209 18.95 -2.35 7.24
N GLY A 210 18.72 -1.04 7.07
CA GLY A 210 17.41 -0.43 6.91
C GLY A 210 16.67 -0.14 8.22
N ILE A 211 17.28 -0.37 9.39
CA ILE A 211 16.67 -0.15 10.71
C ILE A 211 17.47 0.91 11.49
N GLN A 212 16.77 1.82 12.15
CA GLN A 212 17.33 2.83 13.05
C GLN A 212 16.71 2.72 14.44
N THR A 213 17.52 2.37 15.45
CA THR A 213 17.05 2.39 16.85
C THR A 213 17.14 3.81 17.41
N ARG A 214 16.06 4.31 18.03
CA ARG A 214 15.94 5.67 18.56
C ARG A 214 15.30 5.73 19.94
N GLU A 215 15.79 6.61 20.81
CA GLU A 215 15.17 6.85 22.13
C GLU A 215 14.18 8.03 22.12
N ASP A 216 14.26 8.94 21.14
CA ASP A 216 13.62 10.26 21.14
C ASP A 216 12.38 10.40 20.23
N VAL A 217 12.00 9.32 19.53
CA VAL A 217 10.79 9.29 18.68
C VAL A 217 9.61 8.78 19.50
N ALA A 218 8.71 9.68 19.86
CA ALA A 218 7.62 9.40 20.80
C ALA A 218 6.54 8.46 20.26
N GLY A 219 6.28 8.46 18.94
CA GLY A 219 5.27 7.57 18.33
C GLY A 219 5.45 6.10 18.73
N PRO A 220 6.59 5.47 18.40
CA PRO A 220 6.89 4.10 18.85
C PRO A 220 7.00 3.95 20.38
N ALA A 221 7.31 5.01 21.14
CA ALA A 221 7.37 4.94 22.61
C ALA A 221 5.98 5.09 23.29
N LEU A 222 4.95 5.51 22.56
CA LEU A 222 3.58 5.73 23.06
C LEU A 222 2.57 4.73 22.49
N THR A 223 2.87 4.10 21.35
CA THR A 223 1.95 3.18 20.66
C THR A 223 2.02 1.77 21.25
N SER A 224 0.89 1.26 21.75
CA SER A 224 0.67 -0.08 22.31
C SER A 224 0.10 -1.07 21.28
N VAL A 225 0.27 -0.78 20.01
CA VAL A 225 -0.05 -1.61 18.83
C VAL A 225 1.26 -1.86 18.09
N PRO A 226 1.51 -3.03 17.46
CA PRO A 226 2.64 -3.23 16.56
C PRO A 226 2.78 -2.06 15.58
N LEU A 227 3.88 -1.30 15.66
CA LEU A 227 4.08 -0.11 14.82
C LEU A 227 5.26 -0.34 13.87
N VAL A 228 5.04 0.05 12.61
CA VAL A 228 6.10 0.30 11.64
C VAL A 228 6.18 1.80 11.43
N PHE A 229 7.36 2.38 11.60
CA PHE A 229 7.62 3.79 11.33
C PHE A 229 8.58 3.89 10.13
N VAL A 230 8.07 4.35 8.98
CA VAL A 230 8.77 4.33 7.69
C VAL A 230 9.28 5.72 7.33
N GLU A 231 10.59 5.87 7.19
CA GLU A 231 11.23 7.00 6.51
C GLU A 231 11.56 6.57 5.07
N MET A 232 10.79 7.05 4.09
CA MET A 232 10.81 6.53 2.72
C MET A 232 12.11 6.83 1.95
N GLY A 233 12.76 7.96 2.22
CA GLY A 233 13.99 8.40 1.55
C GLY A 233 14.40 9.80 2.03
N ASN A 234 15.54 10.31 1.55
CA ASN A 234 16.06 11.62 1.91
C ASN A 234 15.62 12.71 0.91
N GLY A 235 14.70 13.59 1.30
CA GLY A 235 14.25 14.73 0.50
C GLY A 235 15.35 15.77 0.17
N ALA A 236 16.51 15.71 0.82
CA ALA A 236 17.71 16.49 0.47
C ALA A 236 18.54 15.85 -0.66
N ASN A 237 18.33 14.56 -0.96
CA ASN A 237 19.02 13.84 -2.02
C ASN A 237 18.31 14.04 -3.37
N PRO A 238 19.01 14.34 -4.48
CA PRO A 238 18.37 14.54 -5.78
C PRO A 238 17.60 13.33 -6.34
N GLU A 239 18.03 12.10 -6.06
CA GLU A 239 17.40 10.88 -6.59
C GLU A 239 16.20 10.46 -5.74
N ASP A 240 16.36 10.41 -4.41
CA ASP A 240 15.25 10.15 -3.49
C ASP A 240 14.17 11.25 -3.61
N ALA A 241 14.54 12.53 -3.67
CA ALA A 241 13.58 13.62 -3.88
C ALA A 241 12.79 13.45 -5.18
N ALA A 242 13.45 13.13 -6.29
CA ALA A 242 12.76 12.88 -7.56
C ALA A 242 11.79 11.69 -7.47
N ALA A 243 12.14 10.62 -6.75
CA ALA A 243 11.25 9.49 -6.50
C ALA A 243 10.05 9.89 -5.62
N LEU A 244 10.31 10.52 -4.46
CA LEU A 244 9.31 10.99 -3.49
C LEU A 244 8.33 12.01 -4.08
N GLU A 245 8.76 12.85 -5.03
CA GLU A 245 7.92 13.83 -5.72
C GLU A 245 7.10 13.21 -6.88
N SER A 246 7.58 12.12 -7.48
CA SER A 246 6.95 11.48 -8.64
C SER A 246 5.77 10.58 -8.27
N GLN A 247 4.78 10.50 -9.16
CA GLN A 247 3.66 9.56 -9.00
C GLN A 247 4.14 8.10 -9.02
N ASP A 248 5.08 7.77 -9.90
CA ASP A 248 5.63 6.41 -10.02
C ASP A 248 6.40 6.00 -8.75
N GLY A 249 7.25 6.88 -8.20
CA GLY A 249 7.96 6.60 -6.95
C GLY A 249 7.03 6.51 -5.73
N GLN A 250 6.04 7.40 -5.62
CA GLN A 250 5.00 7.30 -4.58
C GLN A 250 4.20 5.98 -4.69
N LEU A 251 3.91 5.51 -5.91
CA LEU A 251 3.29 4.21 -6.15
C LEU A 251 4.19 3.05 -5.73
N GLU A 252 5.50 3.09 -6.03
CA GLU A 252 6.43 2.03 -5.62
C GLU A 252 6.61 1.95 -4.10
N HIS A 253 6.66 3.10 -3.41
CA HIS A 253 6.60 3.14 -1.94
C HIS A 253 5.28 2.55 -1.41
N ALA A 254 4.14 2.90 -2.00
CA ALA A 254 2.84 2.35 -1.59
C ALA A 254 2.76 0.83 -1.78
N ILE A 255 3.16 0.30 -2.94
CA ILE A 255 3.23 -1.15 -3.23
C ILE A 255 4.06 -1.87 -2.18
N THR A 256 5.21 -1.30 -1.84
CA THR A 256 6.15 -1.86 -0.86
C THR A 256 5.56 -1.87 0.54
N ILE A 257 4.91 -0.77 0.95
CA ILE A 257 4.24 -0.65 2.25
C ILE A 257 3.06 -1.64 2.36
N ILE A 258 2.25 -1.78 1.30
CA ILE A 258 1.17 -2.77 1.25
C ILE A 258 1.75 -4.18 1.38
N THR A 259 2.83 -4.49 0.66
CA THR A 259 3.47 -5.82 0.68
C THR A 259 3.96 -6.18 2.09
N GLY A 260 4.67 -5.28 2.77
CA GLY A 260 5.12 -5.48 4.15
C GLY A 260 3.97 -5.63 5.15
N ALA A 261 2.94 -4.76 5.05
CA ALA A 261 1.77 -4.80 5.92
C ALA A 261 0.94 -6.08 5.74
N VAL A 262 0.64 -6.47 4.49
CA VAL A 262 -0.12 -7.69 4.19
C VAL A 262 0.65 -8.94 4.64
N THR A 263 1.96 -8.98 4.42
CA THR A 263 2.81 -10.10 4.89
C THR A 263 2.65 -10.27 6.41
N TYR A 264 2.86 -9.19 7.19
CA TYR A 264 2.69 -9.23 8.64
C TYR A 264 1.28 -9.66 9.08
N LEU A 265 0.23 -9.10 8.48
CA LEU A 265 -1.16 -9.37 8.86
C LEU A 265 -1.65 -10.78 8.48
N MET A 266 -0.97 -11.44 7.53
CA MET A 266 -1.27 -12.81 7.10
C MET A 266 -0.40 -13.87 7.80
N THR A 267 0.84 -13.56 8.21
CA THR A 267 1.74 -14.53 8.86
C THR A 267 1.89 -14.35 10.37
N GLY A 268 1.74 -13.12 10.90
CA GLY A 268 2.02 -12.77 12.29
C GLY A 268 1.10 -13.41 13.34
N GLU A 269 -0.07 -13.92 12.94
CA GLU A 269 -0.98 -14.61 13.87
C GLU A 269 -0.59 -16.05 14.23
N ALA A 270 0.43 -16.63 13.60
CA ALA A 270 0.91 -17.97 13.97
C ALA A 270 1.48 -18.04 15.41
N SER A 271 1.66 -16.90 16.09
CA SER A 271 2.23 -16.79 17.45
C SER A 271 1.33 -16.09 18.48
N ALA A 272 0.12 -15.64 18.11
CA ALA A 272 -0.80 -14.97 19.03
C ALA A 272 -1.75 -16.00 19.69
N GLU A 273 -1.38 -16.52 20.85
CA GLU A 273 -2.33 -17.26 21.70
C GLU A 273 -3.46 -16.29 22.12
N PRO A 274 -4.75 -16.65 21.93
CA PRO A 274 -5.85 -15.73 22.20
C PRO A 274 -5.85 -15.31 23.68
N ALA A 275 -6.00 -14.01 23.93
CA ALA A 275 -6.11 -13.48 25.28
C ALA A 275 -7.22 -14.23 26.05
N PRO A 276 -6.99 -14.63 27.31
CA PRO A 276 -7.93 -15.47 28.05
C PRO A 276 -9.26 -14.73 28.22
N GLU A 277 -10.33 -15.33 27.67
CA GLU A 277 -11.69 -14.85 27.77
C GLU A 277 -12.06 -14.63 29.25
N ALA A 278 -12.53 -13.41 29.58
CA ALA A 278 -12.87 -13.07 30.95
C ALA A 278 -13.99 -14.02 31.46
N PRO A 279 -13.85 -14.63 32.66
CA PRO A 279 -14.67 -15.75 33.05
C PRO A 279 -16.14 -15.36 33.21
N ALA A 280 -16.99 -15.88 32.31
CA ALA A 280 -18.43 -15.82 32.46
C ALA A 280 -18.87 -16.54 33.74
N ALA A 281 -19.71 -15.89 34.54
CA ALA A 281 -20.17 -16.44 35.81
C ALA A 281 -21.11 -17.64 35.61
N GLU A 282 -20.67 -18.82 36.06
CA GLU A 282 -21.43 -20.08 36.00
C GLU A 282 -22.48 -20.16 37.12
N PRO A 283 -23.65 -20.76 36.85
CA PRO A 283 -24.32 -21.58 37.85
C PRO A 283 -24.75 -22.97 37.32
N ALA A 284 -23.95 -23.98 37.71
CA ALA A 284 -24.31 -25.36 38.03
C ALA A 284 -25.43 -26.09 37.23
N ALA A 285 -25.02 -27.09 36.45
CA ALA A 285 -25.87 -28.24 36.08
C ALA A 285 -26.08 -29.20 37.28
N PRO A 286 -27.10 -30.09 37.23
CA PRO A 286 -26.75 -31.47 36.88
C PRO A 286 -27.81 -32.31 36.13
N ALA A 287 -27.32 -33.46 35.64
CA ALA A 287 -28.03 -34.72 35.32
C ALA A 287 -28.56 -34.98 33.88
N ALA A 288 -27.82 -35.85 33.18
CA ALA A 288 -28.32 -36.82 32.18
C ALA A 288 -28.70 -38.15 32.93
N PRO A 289 -29.28 -39.23 32.32
CA PRO A 289 -29.27 -39.59 30.88
C PRO A 289 -30.53 -40.28 30.29
N ALA A 290 -30.55 -40.46 28.95
CA ALA A 290 -31.28 -41.53 28.22
C ALA A 290 -30.67 -41.76 26.81
N THR A 291 -30.98 -42.89 26.16
CA THR A 291 -30.18 -43.50 25.08
C THR A 291 -30.90 -43.77 23.74
N GLN A 292 -30.12 -43.75 22.64
CA GLN A 292 -30.30 -44.46 21.34
C GLN A 292 -31.45 -44.03 20.38
N PRO A 293 -31.41 -44.42 19.07
CA PRO A 293 -30.30 -44.93 18.22
C PRO A 293 -30.13 -44.19 16.87
N ALA A 294 -29.11 -44.57 16.09
CA ALA A 294 -28.77 -44.00 14.77
C ALA A 294 -29.45 -44.70 13.56
N PRO A 295 -29.42 -44.07 12.36
CA PRO A 295 -29.57 -44.79 11.09
C PRO A 295 -28.41 -44.56 10.07
N THR A 296 -27.81 -45.67 9.65
CA THR A 296 -27.34 -46.06 8.28
C THR A 296 -26.80 -45.02 7.27
N ALA A 297 -25.65 -45.35 6.66
CA ALA A 297 -24.99 -44.62 5.57
C ALA A 297 -25.16 -45.29 4.17
N ALA A 298 -25.00 -44.51 3.09
CA ALA A 298 -24.42 -44.84 1.76
C ALA A 298 -24.80 -43.77 0.69
N PRO A 299 -24.10 -43.66 -0.46
CA PRO A 299 -22.66 -43.78 -0.71
C PRO A 299 -22.08 -42.53 -1.45
N ALA A 300 -20.76 -42.50 -1.69
CA ALA A 300 -20.06 -41.39 -2.35
C ALA A 300 -20.17 -41.38 -3.90
N PRO A 301 -20.00 -40.21 -4.55
CA PRO A 301 -19.76 -40.11 -5.99
C PRO A 301 -18.26 -40.24 -6.34
N THR A 302 -18.00 -40.58 -7.61
CA THR A 302 -16.70 -41.04 -8.14
C THR A 302 -15.72 -39.91 -8.47
N ALA A 303 -14.43 -40.17 -8.32
CA ALA A 303 -13.35 -39.29 -8.81
C ALA A 303 -13.29 -39.24 -10.36
N ALA A 304 -12.90 -38.08 -10.88
CA ALA A 304 -12.53 -37.84 -12.28
C ALA A 304 -11.04 -37.42 -12.35
N PRO A 305 -10.34 -37.62 -13.48
CA PRO A 305 -8.88 -37.62 -13.51
C PRO A 305 -8.24 -36.23 -13.52
N ALA A 306 -7.06 -36.13 -12.92
CA ALA A 306 -6.19 -34.96 -13.03
C ALA A 306 -5.72 -34.76 -14.49
N SER A 307 -5.62 -33.50 -14.90
CA SER A 307 -4.89 -33.05 -16.09
C SER A 307 -3.61 -32.31 -15.64
N PRO A 308 -2.52 -32.31 -16.44
CA PRO A 308 -1.21 -31.87 -15.97
C PRO A 308 -1.13 -30.34 -15.82
N ALA A 309 -0.30 -29.90 -14.88
CA ALA A 309 0.08 -28.50 -14.74
C ALA A 309 0.89 -28.00 -15.96
N PRO A 310 0.72 -26.75 -16.39
CA PRO A 310 1.68 -26.07 -17.26
C PRO A 310 2.79 -25.43 -16.41
N ASP A 311 4.05 -25.75 -16.73
CA ASP A 311 5.20 -24.97 -16.26
C ASP A 311 5.13 -23.54 -16.85
N GLY A 312 5.30 -22.49 -16.03
CA GLY A 312 5.27 -21.12 -16.57
C GLY A 312 5.19 -19.92 -15.61
N ALA A 313 5.42 -20.09 -14.29
CA ALA A 313 5.23 -19.01 -13.30
C ALA A 313 6.03 -17.72 -13.61
N GLU A 314 7.29 -17.84 -14.05
CA GLU A 314 8.17 -16.68 -14.35
C GLU A 314 7.67 -15.78 -15.49
N SER A 315 6.69 -16.21 -16.30
CA SER A 315 6.23 -15.48 -17.48
C SER A 315 5.15 -14.44 -17.21
N GLY A 316 4.35 -14.60 -16.15
CA GLY A 316 3.21 -13.72 -15.85
C GLY A 316 3.64 -12.34 -15.37
N LEU A 317 4.54 -12.28 -14.38
CA LEU A 317 5.05 -11.03 -13.80
C LEU A 317 5.75 -10.16 -14.86
N ALA A 318 6.62 -10.76 -15.67
CA ALA A 318 7.29 -10.06 -16.77
C ALA A 318 6.32 -9.51 -17.82
N GLN A 319 5.24 -10.24 -18.14
CA GLN A 319 4.21 -9.78 -19.09
C GLN A 319 3.33 -8.66 -18.48
N ALA A 320 3.00 -8.73 -17.19
CA ALA A 320 2.24 -7.70 -16.49
C ALA A 320 3.01 -6.37 -16.41
N LEU A 321 4.28 -6.41 -15.97
CA LEU A 321 5.14 -5.22 -15.98
C LEU A 321 5.32 -4.68 -17.41
N THR A 322 5.51 -5.55 -18.40
CA THR A 322 5.62 -5.13 -19.81
C THR A 322 4.35 -4.43 -20.30
N LEU A 323 3.15 -4.88 -19.94
CA LEU A 323 1.90 -4.21 -20.29
C LEU A 323 1.75 -2.85 -19.59
N LEU A 324 2.14 -2.76 -18.31
CA LEU A 324 2.09 -1.52 -17.54
C LEU A 324 3.04 -0.47 -18.14
N THR A 325 4.30 -0.84 -18.39
CA THR A 325 5.29 0.02 -19.05
C THR A 325 4.83 0.45 -20.44
N GLN A 326 4.34 -0.47 -21.28
CA GLN A 326 3.84 -0.13 -22.63
C GLN A 326 2.61 0.80 -22.60
N THR A 327 1.78 0.71 -21.57
CA THR A 327 0.59 1.58 -21.44
C THR A 327 0.99 3.00 -21.03
N LEU A 328 1.96 3.13 -20.12
CA LEU A 328 2.55 4.41 -19.71
C LEU A 328 3.30 5.08 -20.88
N GLU A 329 4.17 4.33 -21.58
CA GLU A 329 4.92 4.80 -22.76
C GLU A 329 4.00 5.26 -23.91
N ALA A 330 2.84 4.62 -24.09
CA ALA A 330 1.95 4.89 -25.22
C ALA A 330 1.01 6.09 -25.03
N ARG A 331 0.79 6.58 -23.81
CA ARG A 331 -0.27 7.56 -23.51
C ARG A 331 0.11 8.75 -22.62
N GLY A 332 1.07 8.58 -21.71
CA GLY A 332 1.36 9.61 -20.71
C GLY A 332 0.23 9.84 -19.68
N ILE A 333 0.49 10.69 -18.70
CA ILE A 333 -0.34 10.85 -17.48
C ILE A 333 -1.65 11.63 -17.73
N ASP A 334 -1.79 12.32 -18.87
CA ASP A 334 -3.10 12.86 -19.31
C ASP A 334 -4.18 11.75 -19.40
N GLY A 335 -3.76 10.50 -19.66
CA GLY A 335 -4.64 9.32 -19.62
C GLY A 335 -4.95 8.78 -18.21
N LEU A 336 -4.25 9.24 -17.17
CA LEU A 336 -4.55 8.96 -15.76
C LEU A 336 -5.52 9.98 -15.16
N GLU A 337 -5.50 11.25 -15.56
CA GLU A 337 -6.43 12.27 -15.03
C GLU A 337 -7.90 11.94 -15.37
N ASP A 338 -8.17 11.45 -16.58
CA ASP A 338 -9.48 10.90 -16.97
C ASP A 338 -9.85 9.63 -16.18
N LEU A 339 -8.86 8.88 -15.67
CA LEU A 339 -9.03 7.63 -14.92
C LEU A 339 -9.21 7.85 -13.41
N VAL A 340 -8.73 8.98 -12.88
CA VAL A 340 -9.01 9.43 -11.50
C VAL A 340 -10.39 10.08 -11.41
N ASN A 341 -10.89 10.69 -12.49
CA ASN A 341 -12.19 11.35 -12.54
C ASN A 341 -13.36 10.45 -13.02
N ALA A 342 -13.11 9.24 -13.52
CA ALA A 342 -14.14 8.30 -13.96
C ALA A 342 -13.94 6.88 -13.39
N ASP A 343 -14.83 6.49 -12.45
CA ASP A 343 -15.08 5.13 -11.96
C ASP A 343 -13.87 4.16 -11.98
N ALA A 344 -12.92 4.40 -11.07
CA ALA A 344 -11.62 3.75 -10.96
C ALA A 344 -11.64 2.26 -10.51
N PHE A 345 -12.37 1.41 -11.23
CA PHE A 345 -12.41 -0.03 -10.98
C PHE A 345 -11.22 -0.81 -11.57
N GLY A 346 -10.60 -0.33 -12.65
CA GLY A 346 -9.53 -1.05 -13.36
C GLY A 346 -8.20 -1.13 -12.61
N LEU A 347 -7.49 0.00 -12.49
CA LEU A 347 -6.07 0.01 -12.07
C LEU A 347 -5.82 -0.58 -10.68
N ALA A 348 -6.73 -0.35 -9.73
CA ALA A 348 -6.63 -0.92 -8.39
C ALA A 348 -7.25 -2.32 -8.27
N SER A 349 -7.80 -2.89 -9.35
CA SER A 349 -8.04 -4.33 -9.50
C SER A 349 -6.78 -5.04 -10.00
N ASP A 350 -6.04 -4.40 -10.93
CA ASP A 350 -4.76 -4.91 -11.42
C ASP A 350 -3.71 -4.93 -10.28
N LEU A 351 -3.62 -3.87 -9.47
CA LEU A 351 -2.72 -3.82 -8.31
C LEU A 351 -3.02 -4.91 -7.27
N ALA A 352 -4.30 -5.10 -6.92
CA ALA A 352 -4.72 -6.16 -6.01
C ALA A 352 -4.43 -7.57 -6.59
N SER A 353 -4.61 -7.75 -7.90
CA SER A 353 -4.30 -9.02 -8.59
C SER A 353 -2.80 -9.31 -8.63
N VAL A 354 -1.96 -8.28 -8.81
CA VAL A 354 -0.49 -8.39 -8.75
C VAL A 354 -0.02 -8.75 -7.34
N LEU A 355 -0.55 -8.08 -6.30
CA LEU A 355 -0.27 -8.41 -4.90
C LEU A 355 -0.69 -9.84 -4.55
N LEU A 356 -1.91 -10.26 -4.93
CA LEU A 356 -2.42 -11.60 -4.67
C LEU A 356 -1.59 -12.69 -5.39
N SER A 357 -1.08 -12.38 -6.58
CA SER A 357 -0.16 -13.28 -7.31
C SER A 357 1.19 -13.41 -6.58
N ALA A 358 1.77 -12.30 -6.12
CA ALA A 358 3.02 -12.31 -5.37
C ALA A 358 2.91 -13.04 -4.02
N LEU A 359 1.77 -12.93 -3.34
CA LEU A 359 1.49 -13.65 -2.09
C LEU A 359 1.32 -15.16 -2.31
N ALA A 360 0.77 -15.59 -3.44
CA ALA A 360 0.63 -17.01 -3.78
C ALA A 360 1.99 -17.71 -3.97
N ASP A 361 3.01 -17.00 -4.47
CA ASP A 361 4.37 -17.52 -4.63
C ASP A 361 5.19 -17.54 -3.32
N LEU A 362 4.76 -16.80 -2.30
CA LEU A 362 5.44 -16.71 -0.98
C LEU A 362 4.94 -17.74 0.04
N LEU A 363 3.77 -18.36 -0.18
CA LEU A 363 3.23 -19.39 0.71
C LEU A 363 3.81 -20.78 0.36
N PRO A 364 4.44 -21.50 1.31
CA PRO A 364 4.95 -22.83 1.05
C PRO A 364 3.80 -23.81 0.78
N THR A 365 3.87 -24.52 -0.34
CA THR A 365 2.89 -25.55 -0.71
C THR A 365 2.91 -26.70 0.30
N THR A 366 1.95 -26.71 1.23
CA THR A 366 1.71 -27.86 2.10
C THR A 366 1.06 -28.99 1.29
N ASN A 367 1.59 -30.19 1.46
CA ASN A 367 1.30 -31.39 0.65
C ASN A 367 1.11 -32.60 1.58
#